data_AF-A0AA92WE91-F1
#
_entry.id   AF-A0AA92WE91-F1
#
_cell.length_a   1.000
_cell.length_b   1.000
_cell.length_c   1.000
_cell.angle_alpha   90.00
_cell.angle_beta   90.00
_cell.angle_gamma   90.00
#
_symmetry.space_group_name_H-M   'P 1'
#
loop_
_entity.id
_entity.type
_entity.pdbx_description
1 polymer ?
#
loop_
_entity_poly.entity_id
_entity_poly.type
_entity_poly.pdbx_seq_one_letter_code
_entity_poly.pdbx_strand_id
1 'polypeptide(L)'
;MKIRDFILSLVSWFILLVTVSCSDELGGECAPISSESNLHVLVPTVLSSRGTRADDASGLPTYNATVDECQINDLTLYAFPVPTGNGNDGKLLVETLPAPLATMMAEPNVANYQLTIEPGTYHIYVVANMNKVLSGKTIKTENELKDIVLGYGVGAEPGMPVSTNIPMIYEPKDVNGNIIDKKIEKGGDKYTEVAANLKLHA
;
A
#
# COMPACT_ATOMS: atom_id res chain seq x y z
N MET A 1 -71.97 -27.22 -21.09
CA MET A 1 -72.19 -25.97 -20.32
C MET A 1 -71.88 -26.26 -18.86
N LYS A 2 -70.96 -25.49 -18.26
CA LYS A 2 -70.82 -25.28 -16.80
C LYS A 2 -70.42 -26.48 -15.91
N ILE A 3 -69.15 -26.91 -16.03
CA ILE A 3 -68.35 -27.40 -14.89
C ILE A 3 -67.09 -26.54 -14.65
N ARG A 4 -66.85 -25.59 -15.55
CA ARG A 4 -65.68 -24.69 -15.60
C ARG A 4 -65.77 -23.49 -14.64
N ASP A 5 -66.87 -23.34 -13.92
CA ASP A 5 -67.14 -22.13 -13.12
C ASP A 5 -67.12 -22.38 -11.59
N PHE A 6 -66.77 -23.58 -11.12
CA PHE A 6 -66.69 -23.89 -9.67
C PHE A 6 -65.26 -23.89 -9.09
N ILE A 7 -64.23 -24.06 -9.93
CA ILE A 7 -62.81 -24.03 -9.48
C ILE A 7 -62.30 -22.59 -9.27
N LEU A 8 -63.04 -21.58 -9.74
CA LEU A 8 -62.73 -20.16 -9.51
C LEU A 8 -63.09 -19.66 -8.10
N SER A 9 -63.67 -20.46 -7.20
CA SER A 9 -64.20 -19.95 -5.92
C SER A 9 -63.47 -20.38 -4.65
N LEU A 10 -62.44 -21.25 -4.70
CA LEU A 10 -61.83 -21.81 -3.48
C LEU A 10 -60.29 -21.71 -3.37
N VAL A 11 -59.62 -21.00 -4.29
CA VAL A 11 -58.19 -20.63 -4.15
C VAL A 11 -58.03 -19.10 -3.93
N SER A 12 -59.16 -18.43 -3.67
CA SER A 12 -59.25 -17.04 -3.22
C SER A 12 -59.02 -16.89 -1.71
N TRP A 13 -58.02 -17.59 -1.15
CA TRP A 13 -57.62 -17.41 0.25
C TRP A 13 -56.11 -17.63 0.48
N PHE A 14 -55.25 -17.25 -0.46
CA PHE A 14 -53.80 -17.18 -0.19
C PHE A 14 -53.16 -15.94 -0.84
N ILE A 15 -53.84 -14.79 -0.75
CA ILE A 15 -53.24 -13.48 -1.01
C ILE A 15 -53.38 -12.64 0.26
N LEU A 16 -52.30 -12.62 1.04
CA LEU A 16 -51.93 -11.73 2.16
C LEU A 16 -50.74 -12.47 2.79
N LEU A 17 -49.50 -11.99 2.86
CA LEU A 17 -48.96 -10.67 3.12
C LEU A 17 -47.54 -10.61 2.51
N VAL A 18 -47.14 -9.48 1.91
CA VAL A 18 -46.03 -8.61 2.37
C VAL A 18 -46.12 -7.37 1.49
N THR A 19 -46.71 -6.29 2.02
CA THR A 19 -46.56 -4.96 1.44
C THR A 19 -45.74 -4.11 2.40
N VAL A 20 -44.69 -3.52 1.83
CA VAL A 20 -44.12 -2.19 2.14
C VAL A 20 -43.76 -1.92 3.61
N SER A 21 -42.45 -1.93 3.86
CA SER A 21 -41.83 -1.02 4.82
C SER A 21 -40.57 -0.42 4.19
N CYS A 22 -40.63 0.90 4.01
CA CYS A 22 -39.60 1.92 4.19
C CYS A 22 -38.15 1.64 3.73
N SER A 23 -37.62 2.45 2.80
CA SER A 23 -36.85 3.67 3.11
C SER A 23 -36.00 4.13 1.92
N ASP A 24 -35.72 5.44 1.91
CA ASP A 24 -34.63 6.10 1.21
C ASP A 24 -33.37 5.23 1.13
N GLU A 25 -32.72 5.19 -0.03
CA GLU A 25 -31.46 5.90 -0.20
C GLU A 25 -30.98 5.85 -1.65
N LEU A 26 -30.55 7.02 -2.10
CA LEU A 26 -29.41 7.25 -2.97
C LEU A 26 -29.35 6.41 -4.25
N GLY A 27 -29.51 7.11 -5.36
CA GLY A 27 -28.76 6.77 -6.57
C GLY A 27 -27.28 6.67 -6.21
N GLY A 28 -26.86 5.45 -5.87
CA GLY A 28 -25.47 5.05 -5.95
C GLY A 28 -25.08 5.20 -7.40
N GLU A 29 -24.47 6.33 -7.72
CA GLU A 29 -23.39 6.32 -8.68
C GLU A 29 -22.42 5.23 -8.21
N CYS A 30 -22.63 4.01 -8.68
CA CYS A 30 -21.53 3.11 -8.93
C CYS A 30 -20.68 3.82 -9.97
N ALA A 31 -19.81 4.73 -9.50
CA ALA A 31 -18.58 5.00 -10.19
C ALA A 31 -18.00 3.63 -10.56
N PRO A 32 -17.69 3.35 -11.83
CA PRO A 32 -16.95 2.16 -12.15
C PRO A 32 -15.68 2.20 -11.29
N ILE A 33 -15.57 1.26 -10.36
CA ILE A 33 -14.32 1.02 -9.64
C ILE A 33 -13.27 0.72 -10.70
N SER A 34 -12.41 1.71 -10.93
CA SER A 34 -11.43 1.71 -12.00
C SER A 34 -10.51 0.49 -11.86
N SER A 35 -10.53 -0.39 -12.86
CA SER A 35 -9.58 -1.51 -12.97
C SER A 35 -8.25 -1.01 -13.56
N GLU A 36 -7.62 -0.01 -12.93
CA GLU A 36 -6.42 0.65 -13.50
C GLU A 36 -5.13 0.51 -12.65
N SER A 37 -5.19 -0.19 -11.52
CA SER A 37 -4.05 -0.33 -10.60
C SER A 37 -3.49 -1.76 -10.59
N ASN A 38 -2.22 -1.93 -10.98
CA ASN A 38 -1.53 -3.23 -10.99
C ASN A 38 -0.77 -3.49 -9.67
N LEU A 39 -0.56 -2.46 -8.85
CA LEU A 39 0.19 -2.51 -7.60
C LEU A 39 -0.58 -1.80 -6.48
N HIS A 40 -0.84 -2.52 -5.40
CA HIS A 40 -1.39 -2.00 -4.15
C HIS A 40 -0.29 -2.01 -3.09
N VAL A 41 -0.07 -0.87 -2.46
CA VAL A 41 0.96 -0.70 -1.44
C VAL A 41 0.30 -0.30 -0.14
N LEU A 42 0.52 -1.12 0.88
CA LEU A 42 0.01 -0.94 2.23
C LEU A 42 1.14 -0.39 3.10
N VAL A 43 0.96 0.81 3.65
CA VAL A 43 1.97 1.47 4.48
C VAL A 43 1.39 1.69 5.88
N PRO A 44 2.04 1.21 6.96
CA PRO A 44 1.62 1.51 8.33
C PRO A 44 1.67 3.02 8.60
N THR A 45 0.64 3.57 9.25
CA THR A 45 0.58 5.01 9.56
C THR A 45 1.26 5.37 10.88
N VAL A 46 1.45 4.38 11.76
CA VAL A 46 2.18 4.51 13.02
C VAL A 46 3.18 3.37 13.12
N LEU A 47 4.46 3.70 13.23
CA LEU A 47 5.50 2.72 13.48
C LEU A 47 5.61 2.47 14.97
N SER A 48 5.35 1.23 15.39
CA SER A 48 5.72 0.82 16.74
C SER A 48 7.25 0.82 16.85
N SER A 49 7.79 1.56 17.81
CA SER A 49 9.21 1.49 18.22
C SER A 49 9.63 0.09 18.70
N ARG A 50 8.66 -0.82 18.86
CA ARG A 50 8.86 -2.25 19.06
C ARG A 50 8.28 -3.01 17.88
N GLY A 51 9.14 -3.62 17.08
CA GLY A 51 8.72 -4.70 16.19
C GLY A 51 7.92 -5.71 17.03
N THR A 52 6.72 -6.08 16.57
CA THR A 52 5.88 -7.09 17.23
C THR A 52 6.44 -8.51 17.08
N ARG A 53 7.62 -8.63 16.44
CA ARG A 53 8.38 -9.84 16.22
C ARG A 53 9.62 -9.85 17.11
N ALA A 54 9.64 -10.77 18.08
CA ALA A 54 10.77 -10.96 18.99
C ALA A 54 12.06 -11.41 18.28
N ASP A 55 11.97 -11.86 17.03
CA ASP A 55 13.07 -12.32 16.19
C ASP A 55 13.65 -11.24 15.24
N ASP A 56 12.99 -10.07 15.11
CA ASP A 56 13.48 -8.96 14.26
C ASP A 56 14.42 -8.00 15.03
N ALA A 57 14.84 -8.39 16.23
CA ALA A 57 15.74 -7.65 17.12
C ALA A 57 17.23 -7.81 16.73
N SER A 58 17.54 -7.89 15.43
CA SER A 58 18.92 -7.95 14.96
C SER A 58 19.47 -6.54 14.68
N GLY A 59 20.04 -5.93 15.72
CA GLY A 59 21.16 -4.99 15.58
C GLY A 59 20.87 -3.54 15.21
N LEU A 60 19.62 -3.09 15.06
CA LEU A 60 19.33 -1.66 14.94
C LEU A 60 19.36 -0.98 16.31
N PRO A 61 19.89 0.26 16.44
CA PRO A 61 19.83 1.01 17.69
C PRO A 61 18.39 1.06 18.19
N THR A 62 18.20 0.75 19.47
CA THR A 62 16.92 0.86 20.17
C THR A 62 16.57 2.35 20.25
N TYR A 63 16.01 2.89 19.18
CA TYR A 63 15.63 4.29 19.14
C TYR A 63 14.33 4.44 19.94
N ASN A 64 14.42 5.05 21.11
CA ASN A 64 13.28 5.46 21.93
C ASN A 64 12.56 6.64 21.26
N ALA A 65 11.98 6.43 20.06
CA ALA A 65 11.12 7.40 19.41
C ALA A 65 9.77 7.50 20.14
N THR A 66 9.34 8.72 20.39
CA THR A 66 7.95 9.07 20.72
C THR A 66 7.05 8.90 19.50
N VAL A 67 5.74 8.88 19.69
CA VAL A 67 4.76 8.73 18.60
C VAL A 67 4.93 9.84 17.54
N ASP A 68 5.24 11.07 17.98
CA ASP A 68 5.46 12.23 17.09
C ASP A 68 6.74 12.08 16.25
N GLU A 69 7.73 11.32 16.73
CA GLU A 69 8.99 11.05 16.02
C GLU A 69 8.86 9.93 14.98
N CYS A 70 7.83 9.08 15.15
CA CYS A 70 7.49 8.00 14.22
C CYS A 70 6.50 8.44 13.12
N GLN A 71 6.19 9.74 13.03
CA GLN A 71 5.27 10.23 12.01
C GLN A 71 5.89 10.19 10.60
N ILE A 72 5.08 9.79 9.63
CA ILE A 72 5.43 9.79 8.20
C ILE A 72 4.96 11.10 7.59
N ASN A 73 5.90 11.97 7.19
CA ASN A 73 5.63 13.28 6.59
C ASN A 73 5.69 13.26 5.06
N ASP A 74 6.52 12.38 4.50
CA ASP A 74 6.65 12.16 3.08
C ASP A 74 6.95 10.70 2.79
N LEU A 75 6.55 10.24 1.60
CA LEU A 75 6.76 8.88 1.12
C LEU A 75 7.19 8.91 -0.34
N THR A 76 8.13 8.06 -0.69
CA THR A 76 8.51 7.80 -2.09
C THR A 76 8.67 6.30 -2.30
N LEU A 77 7.98 5.79 -3.30
CA LEU A 77 8.10 4.41 -3.75
C LEU A 77 9.09 4.33 -4.91
N TYR A 78 9.99 3.35 -4.85
CA TYR A 78 10.88 2.97 -5.93
C TYR A 78 10.64 1.51 -6.30
N ALA A 79 10.34 1.21 -7.56
CA ALA A 79 10.30 -0.15 -8.08
C ALA A 79 11.39 -0.33 -9.13
N PHE A 80 12.47 -1.02 -8.76
CA PHE A 80 13.60 -1.27 -9.65
C PHE A 80 13.36 -2.55 -10.45
N PRO A 81 13.39 -2.50 -11.80
CA PRO A 81 13.22 -3.70 -12.62
C PRO A 81 14.38 -4.67 -12.43
N VAL A 82 14.06 -5.95 -12.32
CA VAL A 82 15.01 -7.06 -12.24
C VAL A 82 15.06 -7.75 -13.61
N PRO A 83 16.20 -7.74 -14.32
CA PRO A 83 16.32 -8.41 -15.60
C PRO A 83 16.08 -9.92 -15.45
N THR A 84 15.10 -10.44 -16.18
CA THR A 84 14.75 -11.87 -16.12
C THR A 84 15.23 -12.65 -17.34
N GLY A 85 15.70 -11.95 -18.38
CA GLY A 85 16.09 -12.56 -19.66
C GLY A 85 14.91 -12.98 -20.53
N ASN A 86 13.67 -12.71 -20.09
CA ASN A 86 12.44 -13.17 -20.73
C ASN A 86 11.73 -12.08 -21.56
N GLY A 87 12.34 -10.90 -21.69
CA GLY A 87 11.82 -9.77 -22.48
C GLY A 87 10.73 -8.93 -21.79
N ASN A 88 10.34 -9.27 -20.56
CA ASN A 88 9.43 -8.50 -19.71
C ASN A 88 10.20 -8.02 -18.47
N ASP A 89 11.23 -7.20 -18.67
CA ASP A 89 12.09 -6.76 -17.57
C ASP A 89 11.44 -5.67 -16.71
N GLY A 90 10.31 -5.11 -17.15
CA GLY A 90 9.65 -4.00 -16.46
C GLY A 90 10.37 -2.67 -16.66
N LYS A 91 9.87 -1.62 -16.01
CA LYS A 91 10.40 -0.26 -16.09
C LYS A 91 10.45 0.38 -14.70
N LEU A 92 11.55 1.07 -14.42
CA LEU A 92 11.71 1.83 -13.19
C LEU A 92 10.49 2.73 -12.95
N LEU A 93 9.85 2.53 -11.81
CA LEU A 93 8.82 3.42 -11.27
C LEU A 93 9.39 4.16 -10.07
N VAL A 94 9.23 5.48 -10.07
CA VAL A 94 9.50 6.34 -8.92
C VAL A 94 8.27 7.19 -8.70
N GLU A 95 7.59 7.00 -7.58
CA GLU A 95 6.33 7.69 -7.28
C GLU A 95 6.39 8.36 -5.91
N THR A 96 6.05 9.65 -5.84
CA THR A 96 5.86 10.33 -4.56
C THR A 96 4.44 10.08 -4.07
N LEU A 97 4.33 9.45 -2.91
CA LEU A 97 3.03 9.13 -2.31
C LEU A 97 2.63 10.22 -1.32
N PRO A 98 1.35 10.61 -1.24
CA PRO A 98 0.91 11.54 -0.22
C PRO A 98 1.13 10.94 1.17
N ALA A 99 1.43 11.79 2.15
CA ALA A 99 1.57 11.37 3.53
C ALA A 99 0.30 10.62 3.99
N PRO A 100 0.42 9.58 4.82
CA PRO A 100 -0.73 8.84 5.33
C PRO A 100 -1.72 9.76 6.05
N LEU A 101 -2.89 9.95 5.45
CA LEU A 101 -4.00 10.67 6.07
C LEU A 101 -5.04 9.69 6.59
N ALA A 102 -5.79 10.10 7.62
CA ALA A 102 -6.86 9.29 8.20
C ALA A 102 -7.94 8.88 7.17
N THR A 103 -8.09 9.64 6.09
CA THR A 103 -9.03 9.38 4.99
C THR A 103 -8.56 8.30 4.01
N MET A 104 -7.28 7.91 4.03
CA MET A 104 -6.71 6.87 3.16
C MET A 104 -6.70 5.48 3.82
N MET A 105 -7.41 5.36 4.94
CA MET A 105 -7.45 4.17 5.80
C MET A 105 -8.63 3.28 5.40
N ALA A 106 -8.37 2.22 4.62
CA ALA A 106 -9.33 1.12 4.48
C ALA A 106 -9.36 0.25 5.75
N GLU A 107 -8.23 0.21 6.48
CA GLU A 107 -8.05 -0.50 7.74
C GLU A 107 -7.41 0.42 8.80
N PRO A 108 -7.66 0.20 10.10
CA PRO A 108 -7.02 0.97 11.16
C PRO A 108 -5.49 0.88 11.07
N ASN A 109 -4.84 2.04 11.12
CA ASN A 109 -3.39 2.26 11.05
C ASN A 109 -2.67 1.82 9.75
N VAL A 110 -3.39 1.65 8.64
CA VAL A 110 -2.79 1.31 7.34
C VAL A 110 -3.30 2.25 6.24
N ALA A 111 -2.39 2.94 5.55
CA ALA A 111 -2.69 3.70 4.34
C ALA A 111 -2.56 2.82 3.09
N ASN A 112 -3.47 3.01 2.14
CA ASN A 112 -3.56 2.23 0.92
C ASN A 112 -3.23 3.10 -0.28
N TYR A 113 -2.26 2.69 -1.09
CA TYR A 113 -1.88 3.37 -2.33
C TYR A 113 -2.07 2.42 -3.50
N GLN A 114 -2.80 2.89 -4.50
CA GLN A 114 -3.01 2.14 -5.73
C GLN A 114 -2.21 2.80 -6.85
N LEU A 115 -1.38 2.00 -7.53
CA LEU A 115 -0.40 2.46 -8.51
C LEU A 115 -0.49 1.63 -9.79
N THR A 116 -0.33 2.30 -10.93
CA THR A 116 -0.13 1.64 -12.22
C THR A 116 1.35 1.43 -12.46
N ILE A 117 1.75 0.18 -12.71
CA ILE A 117 3.13 -0.21 -13.00
C ILE A 117 3.16 -1.16 -14.21
N GLU A 118 4.22 -1.08 -15.00
CA GLU A 118 4.43 -1.99 -16.14
C GLU A 118 4.70 -3.42 -15.64
N PRO A 119 4.21 -4.46 -16.34
CA PRO A 119 4.49 -5.85 -15.95
C PRO A 119 5.99 -6.16 -15.99
N GLY A 120 6.46 -6.94 -15.03
CA GLY A 120 7.86 -7.27 -14.87
C GLY A 120 8.16 -7.81 -13.47
N THR A 121 9.43 -8.10 -13.20
CA THR A 121 9.89 -8.45 -11.85
C THR A 121 10.59 -7.25 -11.25
N TYR A 122 10.30 -6.94 -9.98
CA TYR A 122 10.79 -5.74 -9.33
C TYR A 122 11.31 -5.98 -7.92
N HIS A 123 12.31 -5.20 -7.52
CA HIS A 123 12.58 -4.91 -6.11
C HIS A 123 11.87 -3.61 -5.73
N ILE A 124 10.93 -3.68 -4.79
CA ILE A 124 10.08 -2.55 -4.41
C ILE A 124 10.52 -2.01 -3.04
N TYR A 125 10.93 -0.75 -3.02
CA TYR A 125 11.33 0.00 -1.84
C TYR A 125 10.32 1.10 -1.55
N VAL A 126 10.07 1.35 -0.26
CA VAL A 126 9.32 2.52 0.19
C VAL A 126 10.21 3.28 1.16
N VAL A 127 10.44 4.56 0.88
CA VAL A 127 11.28 5.43 1.70
C VAL A 127 10.42 6.55 2.26
N ALA A 128 10.58 6.87 3.54
CA ALA A 128 9.87 7.95 4.20
C ALA A 128 10.83 8.99 4.77
N ASN A 129 10.33 10.21 4.95
CA ASN A 129 11.00 11.33 5.63
C ASN A 129 12.37 11.70 5.04
N MET A 130 12.57 11.42 3.76
CA MET A 130 13.84 11.63 3.05
C MET A 130 13.69 12.58 1.86
N ASN A 131 12.50 13.17 1.65
CA ASN A 131 12.26 14.05 0.50
C ASN A 131 13.31 15.16 0.33
N LYS A 132 13.83 15.77 1.41
CA LYS A 132 14.87 16.80 1.34
C LYS A 132 16.20 16.25 0.84
N VAL A 133 16.56 15.04 1.28
CA VAL A 133 17.79 14.35 0.91
C VAL A 133 17.71 13.85 -0.53
N LEU A 134 16.54 13.36 -0.94
CA LEU A 134 16.30 12.82 -2.28
C LEU A 134 15.92 13.91 -3.29
N SER A 135 15.57 15.11 -2.84
CA SER A 135 15.16 16.23 -3.69
C SER A 135 16.23 16.58 -4.72
N GLY A 136 15.84 16.67 -5.99
CA GLY A 136 16.75 17.02 -7.09
C GLY A 136 17.75 15.92 -7.47
N LYS A 137 17.73 14.75 -6.82
CA LYS A 137 18.55 13.59 -7.22
C LYS A 137 17.78 12.72 -8.21
N THR A 138 18.44 12.32 -9.30
CA THR A 138 17.88 11.34 -10.25
C THR A 138 18.41 9.96 -9.91
N ILE A 139 17.62 9.15 -9.21
CA ILE A 139 17.96 7.78 -8.82
C ILE A 139 17.49 6.84 -9.92
N LYS A 140 18.42 6.11 -10.53
CA LYS A 140 18.17 5.18 -11.65
C LYS A 140 18.38 3.73 -11.26
N THR A 141 19.20 3.49 -10.24
CA THR A 141 19.56 2.14 -9.81
C THR A 141 19.28 1.91 -8.33
N GLU A 142 19.07 0.65 -7.98
CA GLU A 142 18.88 0.23 -6.59
C GLU A 142 20.09 0.56 -5.73
N ASN A 143 21.31 0.43 -6.27
CA ASN A 143 22.54 0.74 -5.55
C ASN A 143 22.64 2.24 -5.23
N GLU A 144 22.26 3.13 -6.17
CA GLU A 144 22.22 4.58 -5.89
C GLU A 144 21.25 4.91 -4.75
N LEU A 145 20.08 4.25 -4.69
CA LEU A 145 19.15 4.44 -3.58
C LEU A 145 19.77 3.96 -2.27
N LYS A 146 20.35 2.75 -2.26
CA LYS A 146 20.98 2.17 -1.07
C LYS A 146 22.14 3.00 -0.59
N ASP A 147 23.01 3.50 -1.47
CA ASP A 147 24.15 4.32 -1.09
C ASP A 147 23.70 5.62 -0.41
N ILE A 148 22.60 6.22 -0.89
CA ILE A 148 22.05 7.44 -0.28
C ILE A 148 21.34 7.12 1.04
N VAL A 149 20.49 6.09 1.07
CA VAL A 149 19.66 5.80 2.25
C VAL A 149 20.47 5.14 3.36
N LEU A 150 21.34 4.18 3.05
CA LEU A 150 22.23 3.51 4.00
C LEU A 150 23.45 4.35 4.39
N GLY A 151 23.89 5.25 3.51
CA GLY A 151 24.95 6.22 3.81
C GLY A 151 24.48 7.39 4.67
N TYR A 152 23.18 7.51 4.92
CA TYR A 152 22.61 8.61 5.70
C TYR A 152 22.88 8.40 7.20
N GLY A 153 23.92 9.06 7.71
CA GLY A 153 24.21 9.14 9.14
C GLY A 153 23.66 10.43 9.78
N VAL A 154 23.14 10.32 10.99
CA VAL A 154 22.75 11.48 11.82
C VAL A 154 23.96 12.43 11.93
N GLY A 155 23.83 13.67 11.45
CA GLY A 155 24.92 14.66 11.50
C GLY A 155 25.54 15.07 10.16
N ALA A 156 25.25 14.37 9.06
CA ALA A 156 26.06 14.49 7.84
C ALA A 156 25.84 15.75 6.99
N GLU A 157 24.66 16.41 6.99
CA GLU A 157 24.41 17.61 6.16
C GLU A 157 23.13 18.40 6.57
N PRO A 158 22.92 19.65 6.08
CA PRO A 158 21.74 20.48 6.39
C PRO A 158 20.42 19.82 5.98
N GLY A 159 19.48 19.69 6.91
CA GLY A 159 18.26 18.88 6.71
C GLY A 159 18.28 17.55 7.48
N MET A 160 19.18 17.40 8.45
CA MET A 160 19.20 16.33 9.46
C MET A 160 17.80 15.96 9.98
N PRO A 161 17.59 14.73 10.47
CA PRO A 161 16.35 14.38 11.13
C PRO A 161 16.18 15.30 12.33
N VAL A 162 15.24 16.22 12.23
CA VAL A 162 14.55 16.68 13.45
C VAL A 162 13.87 15.44 14.01
N SER A 163 13.74 15.36 15.33
CA SER A 163 13.01 14.28 16.01
C SER A 163 11.74 13.87 15.24
N THR A 164 11.03 14.84 14.66
CA THR A 164 9.80 14.66 13.89
C THR A 164 9.96 14.19 12.43
N ASN A 165 11.16 13.88 11.92
CA ASN A 165 11.41 13.53 10.52
C ASN A 165 12.53 12.48 10.36
N ILE A 166 12.43 11.39 11.14
CA ILE A 166 13.40 10.29 11.10
C ILE A 166 13.26 9.53 9.78
N PRO A 167 14.35 9.34 9.01
CA PRO A 167 14.37 8.52 7.81
C PRO A 167 13.88 7.10 8.08
N MET A 168 13.04 6.60 7.18
CA MET A 168 12.55 5.22 7.26
C MET A 168 12.65 4.56 5.89
N ILE A 169 12.90 3.26 5.87
CA ILE A 169 12.94 2.46 4.64
C ILE A 169 12.31 1.09 4.84
N TYR A 170 11.51 0.68 3.87
CA TYR A 170 11.14 -0.70 3.64
C TYR A 170 12.09 -1.29 2.60
N GLU A 171 12.84 -2.31 3.01
CA GLU A 171 13.59 -3.18 2.10
C GLU A 171 12.88 -4.54 2.03
N PRO A 172 12.57 -5.06 0.83
CA PRO A 172 11.82 -6.29 0.69
C PRO A 172 12.74 -7.49 0.92
N LYS A 173 13.00 -7.88 2.18
CA LYS A 173 13.85 -9.04 2.52
C LYS A 173 13.04 -10.23 3.01
N ASP A 174 13.45 -11.44 2.62
CA ASP A 174 12.90 -12.71 3.13
C ASP A 174 13.43 -13.01 4.54
N VAL A 175 12.95 -14.12 5.14
CA VAL A 175 13.38 -14.57 6.47
C VAL A 175 14.87 -14.91 6.57
N ASN A 176 15.54 -15.07 5.44
CA ASN A 176 16.97 -15.38 5.34
C ASN A 176 17.80 -14.12 5.01
N GLY A 177 17.16 -12.95 4.86
CA GLY A 177 17.81 -11.68 4.52
C GLY A 177 18.02 -11.43 3.02
N ASN A 178 17.50 -12.28 2.14
CA ASN A 178 17.60 -12.10 0.69
C ASN A 178 16.55 -11.12 0.18
N ILE A 179 16.89 -10.32 -0.83
CA ILE A 179 15.91 -9.44 -1.49
C ILE A 179 14.82 -10.30 -2.17
N ILE A 180 13.57 -9.88 -2.03
CA ILE A 180 12.39 -10.54 -2.57
C ILE A 180 12.06 -9.93 -3.94
N ASP A 181 12.06 -10.79 -4.94
CA ASP A 181 11.52 -10.49 -6.26
C ASP A 181 9.99 -10.36 -6.21
N LYS A 182 9.46 -9.24 -6.68
CA LYS A 182 8.02 -9.04 -6.85
C LYS A 182 7.64 -9.11 -8.32
N LYS A 183 6.96 -10.19 -8.69
CA LYS A 183 6.40 -10.34 -10.04
C LYS A 183 5.09 -9.57 -10.17
N ILE A 184 5.04 -8.65 -11.13
CA ILE A 184 3.86 -7.91 -11.56
C ILE A 184 3.39 -8.49 -12.89
N GLU A 185 2.15 -8.96 -12.94
CA GLU A 185 1.55 -9.50 -14.15
C GLU A 185 0.72 -8.44 -14.90
N LYS A 186 0.54 -8.62 -16.20
CA LYS A 186 -0.28 -7.72 -17.03
C LYS A 186 -1.75 -7.84 -16.63
N GLY A 187 -2.34 -6.75 -16.16
CA GLY A 187 -3.62 -6.74 -15.46
C GLY A 187 -4.88 -6.94 -16.31
N GLY A 188 -5.80 -7.71 -15.74
CA GLY A 188 -7.26 -7.49 -15.72
C GLY A 188 -7.66 -7.05 -14.30
N ASP A 189 -8.67 -7.66 -13.64
CA ASP A 189 -9.12 -7.29 -12.28
C ASP A 189 -8.17 -7.65 -11.11
N LYS A 190 -6.91 -8.03 -11.39
CA LYS A 190 -5.96 -8.50 -10.38
C LYS A 190 -4.90 -7.43 -10.11
N TYR A 191 -4.66 -7.17 -8.82
CA TYR A 191 -3.57 -6.33 -8.36
C TYR A 191 -2.56 -7.14 -7.55
N THR A 192 -1.32 -6.66 -7.53
CA THR A 192 -0.25 -7.21 -6.70
C THR A 192 -0.13 -6.39 -5.42
N GLU A 193 -0.17 -7.01 -4.25
CA GLU A 193 -0.08 -6.31 -2.96
C GLU A 193 1.34 -6.34 -2.38
N VAL A 194 1.78 -5.21 -1.81
CA VAL A 194 3.04 -5.04 -1.06
C VAL A 194 2.75 -4.40 0.30
N ALA A 195 2.98 -5.14 1.38
CA ALA A 195 2.97 -4.60 2.73
C ALA A 195 4.34 -4.01 3.08
N ALA A 196 4.44 -2.69 3.02
CA ALA A 196 5.68 -1.93 3.24
C ALA A 196 5.89 -1.69 4.74
N ASN A 197 6.42 -2.70 5.43
CA ASN A 197 6.81 -2.60 6.83
C ASN A 197 8.08 -1.74 6.98
N LEU A 198 7.90 -0.42 7.04
CA LEU A 198 8.98 0.54 7.19
C LEU A 198 9.80 0.25 8.48
N LYS A 199 11.12 0.39 8.38
CA LYS A 199 12.03 0.33 9.53
C LYS A 199 12.72 1.67 9.71
N LEU A 200 12.95 2.08 10.96
CA LEU A 200 13.71 3.29 11.29
C LEU A 200 15.15 3.11 10.83
N HIS A 201 15.72 4.11 10.17
CA HIS A 201 17.14 4.19 9.91
C HIS A 201 17.71 5.31 10.78
N ALA A 202 18.53 4.95 11.77
CA ALA A 202 19.11 5.85 12.77
C ALA A 202 20.61 5.60 12.91
#